data_AF-A0A235F9L6-F1
#
_entry.id   AF-A0A235F9L6-F1
#
_cell.length_a   1.000
_cell.length_b   1.000
_cell.length_c   1.000
_cell.angle_alpha   90.00
_cell.angle_beta   90.00
_cell.angle_gamma   90.00
#
_symmetry.space_group_name_H-M   'P 1'
#
loop_
_entity.id
_entity.type
_entity.pdbx_description
1 polymer ?
#
loop_
_entity_poly.entity_id
_entity_poly.type
_entity_poly.pdbx_seq_one_letter_code
_entity_poly.pdbx_strand_id
1 'polypeptide(L)'
;MVNLFQKVGIIIIASGILAGLYIGTSLEVVTPGLTAGYENNDPHPLRLIYAFFCMITSLFFGCTLIAVTEILHRLEPKDVKKSRTLQEQQHTTT
;
A
#
# COMPACT_ATOMS: atom_id res chain seq x y z
N MET A 1 12.57 -11.37 6.03
CA MET A 1 11.96 -10.82 4.80
C MET A 1 10.47 -10.56 4.99
N VAL A 2 9.72 -11.44 5.66
CA VAL A 2 8.28 -11.28 5.99
C VAL A 2 7.93 -9.92 6.61
N ASN A 3 8.65 -9.47 7.64
CA ASN A 3 8.38 -8.16 8.28
C ASN A 3 8.59 -6.96 7.33
N LEU A 4 9.37 -7.11 6.26
CA LEU A 4 9.56 -6.05 5.27
C LEU A 4 8.32 -5.88 4.40
N PHE A 5 7.72 -6.98 3.93
CA PHE A 5 6.52 -6.95 3.11
C PHE A 5 5.29 -6.43 3.87
N GLN A 6 5.14 -6.79 5.15
CA GLN A 6 4.11 -6.19 6.01
C GLN A 6 4.28 -4.66 6.14
N LYS A 7 5.52 -4.17 6.35
CA LYS A 7 5.80 -2.74 6.40
C LYS A 7 5.48 -2.03 5.08
N VAL A 8 5.84 -2.64 3.95
CA VAL A 8 5.53 -2.11 2.61
C VAL A 8 4.01 -2.03 2.41
N GLY A 9 3.25 -3.06 2.81
CA GLY A 9 1.78 -3.03 2.77
C GLY A 9 1.18 -1.86 3.55
N ILE A 10 1.67 -1.59 4.76
CA ILE A 10 1.21 -0.46 5.58
C ILE A 10 1.56 0.89 4.92
N ILE A 11 2.77 1.02 4.34
CA ILE A 11 3.19 2.24 3.63
C ILE A 11 2.28 2.51 2.43
N ILE A 12 1.91 1.46 1.67
CA ILE A 12 1.01 1.59 0.53
C ILE A 12 -0.35 2.15 0.99
N ILE A 13 -0.92 1.60 2.06
CA ILE A 13 -2.20 2.08 2.63
C ILE A 13 -2.09 3.55 3.03
N ALA A 14 -1.05 3.91 3.80
CA ALA A 14 -0.83 5.29 4.22
C ALA A 14 -0.70 6.25 3.02
N SER A 15 0.09 5.86 2.02
CA SER A 15 0.28 6.66 0.81
C SER A 15 -0.99 6.84 -0.02
N GLY A 16 -1.86 5.82 -0.09
CA GLY A 16 -3.13 5.92 -0.79
C GLY A 16 -4.15 6.79 -0.07
N ILE A 17 -4.15 6.78 1.27
CA ILE A 17 -4.97 7.71 2.07
C ILE A 17 -4.53 9.15 1.83
N LEU A 18 -3.22 9.41 1.89
CA LEU A 18 -2.64 10.73 1.61
C LEU A 18 -2.96 11.21 0.17
N ALA A 19 -2.78 10.34 -0.83
CA ALA A 19 -3.07 10.64 -2.22
C ALA A 19 -4.58 10.88 -2.44
N GLY A 20 -5.45 10.07 -1.83
CA GLY A 20 -6.90 10.26 -1.90
C GLY A 20 -7.33 11.59 -1.29
N LEU A 21 -6.75 11.98 -0.15
CA LEU A 21 -7.04 13.27 0.49
C LEU A 21 -6.58 14.45 -0.38
N TYR A 22 -5.41 14.32 -1.01
CA TYR A 22 -4.89 15.31 -1.96
C TYR A 22 -5.79 15.46 -3.18
N ILE A 23 -6.22 14.36 -3.80
CA ILE A 23 -7.15 14.37 -4.95
C ILE A 23 -8.51 14.96 -4.53
N GLY A 24 -9.01 14.61 -3.35
CA GLY A 24 -10.30 15.12 -2.87
C GLY A 24 -10.32 16.63 -2.66
N THR A 25 -9.16 17.24 -2.39
CA THR A 25 -9.03 18.67 -2.08
C THR A 25 -8.50 19.50 -3.24
N SER A 26 -7.57 18.96 -4.04
CA SER A 26 -6.80 19.72 -5.05
C SER A 26 -7.29 19.54 -6.49
N LEU A 27 -8.30 18.68 -6.74
CA LEU A 27 -8.82 18.47 -8.09
C LEU A 27 -9.86 19.55 -8.46
N GLU A 28 -9.40 20.51 -9.24
CA GLU A 28 -10.18 21.64 -9.78
C GLU A 28 -10.44 21.44 -11.29
N VAL A 29 -11.53 22.00 -11.79
CA VAL A 29 -11.84 22.01 -13.23
C VAL A 29 -11.37 23.34 -13.81
N VAL A 30 -10.61 23.27 -14.89
CA VAL A 30 -10.32 24.44 -15.71
C VAL A 30 -11.52 24.69 -16.62
N THR A 31 -12.45 25.54 -16.18
CA THR A 31 -13.56 25.99 -17.03
C THR A 31 -13.10 27.21 -17.86
N PRO A 32 -13.22 27.17 -19.20
CA PRO A 32 -12.94 28.35 -20.02
C PRO A 32 -14.03 29.40 -19.77
N GLY A 33 -13.68 30.44 -19.01
CA GLY A 33 -14.54 31.60 -18.79
C GLY A 33 -14.75 32.38 -20.09
N LEU A 34 -16.00 32.76 -20.38
CA LEU A 34 -16.37 33.44 -21.62
C LEU A 34 -15.89 34.91 -21.70
N THR A 35 -15.28 35.48 -20.64
CA THR A 35 -14.95 36.91 -20.59
C THR A 35 -13.66 37.33 -19.87
N ALA A 36 -12.96 36.46 -19.14
CA ALA A 36 -11.65 36.77 -18.58
C ALA A 36 -10.92 35.46 -18.27
N GLY A 37 -9.61 35.40 -18.50
CA GLY A 37 -8.81 34.18 -18.50
C GLY A 37 -9.12 33.21 -17.36
N TYR A 38 -9.31 31.94 -17.73
CA TYR A 38 -9.37 30.74 -16.89
C TYR A 38 -9.55 31.00 -15.38
N GLU A 39 -10.80 31.10 -14.93
CA GLU A 39 -11.12 31.21 -13.50
C GLU A 39 -11.14 29.79 -12.89
N ASN A 40 -10.09 29.44 -12.14
CA ASN A 40 -10.05 28.24 -11.32
C ASN A 40 -10.98 28.45 -10.11
N ASN A 41 -12.26 28.12 -10.21
CA ASN A 41 -13.15 28.27 -9.06
C ASN A 41 -14.12 27.10 -8.84
N ASP A 42 -14.29 26.19 -9.80
CA ASP A 42 -15.22 25.07 -9.63
C ASP A 42 -14.50 23.76 -9.29
N PRO A 43 -14.77 23.17 -8.10
CA PRO A 43 -14.23 21.87 -7.75
C PRO A 43 -14.76 20.77 -8.67
N HIS A 44 -13.89 19.83 -9.06
CA HIS A 44 -14.30 18.76 -9.99
C HIS A 44 -15.41 17.90 -9.37
N PRO A 45 -16.57 17.73 -10.04
CA PRO A 45 -17.73 17.05 -9.44
C PRO A 45 -17.41 15.58 -9.09
N LEU A 46 -16.53 14.94 -9.86
CA LEU A 46 -16.05 13.58 -9.58
C LEU A 46 -14.83 13.49 -8.63
N ARG A 47 -14.29 14.60 -8.10
CA ARG A 47 -13.07 14.56 -7.25
C ARG A 47 -13.19 13.61 -6.06
N LEU A 48 -14.37 13.59 -5.44
CA LEU A 48 -14.66 12.71 -4.31
C LEU A 48 -14.69 11.24 -4.74
N ILE A 49 -15.25 10.93 -5.91
CA ILE A 49 -15.28 9.56 -6.44
C ILE A 49 -13.85 9.08 -6.71
N TYR A 50 -13.01 9.92 -7.33
CA TYR A 50 -11.61 9.59 -7.55
C TYR A 50 -10.82 9.42 -6.25
N ALA A 51 -11.06 10.29 -5.26
CA ALA A 51 -10.48 10.16 -3.92
C ALA A 51 -10.89 8.85 -3.23
N PHE A 52 -12.18 8.51 -3.24
CA PHE A 52 -12.70 7.27 -2.67
C PHE A 52 -12.13 6.03 -3.36
N PHE A 53 -12.08 6.00 -4.69
CA PHE A 53 -11.48 4.89 -5.43
C PHE A 53 -9.99 4.74 -5.12
N CYS A 54 -9.24 5.84 -5.03
CA CYS A 54 -7.83 5.82 -4.67
C CYS A 54 -7.62 5.22 -3.26
N MET A 55 -8.43 5.64 -2.28
CA MET A 55 -8.36 5.09 -0.92
C MET A 55 -8.72 3.61 -0.87
N ILE A 56 -9.82 3.20 -1.53
CA ILE A 56 -10.30 1.80 -1.53
C ILE A 56 -9.30 0.87 -2.22
N THR A 57 -8.77 1.26 -3.38
CA THR A 57 -7.82 0.42 -4.13
C THR A 57 -6.51 0.25 -3.39
N SER A 58 -5.99 1.31 -2.78
CA SER A 58 -4.80 1.22 -1.92
C SER A 58 -5.03 0.35 -0.69
N LEU A 59 -6.19 0.51 -0.02
CA LEU A 59 -6.56 -0.31 1.13
C LEU A 59 -6.64 -1.80 0.74
N PHE A 60 -7.31 -2.11 -0.36
CA PHE A 60 -7.42 -3.47 -0.87
C PHE A 60 -6.04 -4.07 -1.15
N PHE A 61 -5.21 -3.38 -1.94
CA PHE A 61 -3.89 -3.88 -2.32
C PHE A 61 -2.96 -4.05 -1.11
N GLY A 62 -2.95 -3.08 -0.18
CA GLY A 62 -2.16 -3.18 1.03
C GLY A 62 -2.59 -4.35 1.94
N CYS A 63 -3.90 -4.54 2.12
CA CYS A 63 -4.44 -5.69 2.86
C CYS A 63 -4.11 -7.02 2.19
N THR A 64 -4.22 -7.12 0.87
CA THR A 64 -3.84 -8.34 0.13
C THR A 64 -2.36 -8.66 0.34
N LEU A 65 -1.48 -7.67 0.28
CA LEU A 65 -0.04 -7.87 0.46
C LEU A 65 0.30 -8.34 1.89
N ILE A 66 -0.36 -7.76 2.89
CA ILE A 66 -0.25 -8.20 4.29
C ILE A 66 -0.75 -9.64 4.44
N ALA A 67 -1.91 -9.97 3.87
CA ALA A 67 -2.50 -11.30 3.93
C ALA A 67 -1.62 -12.36 3.25
N VAL A 68 -1.12 -12.08 2.05
CA VAL A 68 -0.18 -12.97 1.34
C VAL A 68 1.09 -13.19 2.15
N THR A 69 1.61 -12.14 2.79
CA THR A 69 2.79 -12.22 3.64
C THR A 69 2.57 -13.12 4.85
N GLU A 70 1.41 -13.02 5.50
CA GLU A 70 1.02 -13.86 6.63
C GLU A 70 0.83 -15.33 6.21
N ILE A 71 0.22 -15.56 5.05
CA ILE A 71 0.08 -16.90 4.45
C ILE A 71 1.48 -17.49 4.20
N LEU A 72 2.38 -16.75 3.55
CA LEU A 72 3.75 -17.20 3.27
C LEU A 72 4.52 -17.52 4.55
N HIS A 73 4.34 -16.73 5.61
CA HIS A 73 4.98 -16.96 6.91
C HIS A 73 4.51 -18.27 7.56
N ARG A 74 3.22 -18.61 7.42
CA ARG A 74 2.66 -19.86 7.93
C ARG A 74 3.04 -21.07 7.08
N LEU A 75 3.30 -20.85 5.79
CA LEU A 75 3.71 -21.86 4.83
C LEU A 75 5.22 -22.12 4.84
N GLU A 76 6.06 -21.21 5.35
CA GLU A 76 7.49 -21.50 5.56
C GLU A 76 7.63 -22.69 6.52
N PRO A 77 8.03 -23.88 6.03
CA PRO A 77 8.19 -25.03 6.89
C PRO A 77 9.36 -24.76 7.84
N LYS A 78 9.20 -25.16 9.09
CA LYS A 78 10.22 -25.10 10.16
C LYS A 78 11.55 -25.80 9.82
N ASP A 79 11.69 -26.39 8.62
CA ASP A 79 12.83 -27.19 8.18
C ASP A 79 14.14 -26.41 8.05
N VAL A 80 14.11 -25.14 7.63
CA VAL A 80 15.37 -24.36 7.52
C VAL A 80 16.00 -24.12 8.90
N LYS A 81 15.18 -24.05 9.95
CA LYS A 81 15.68 -23.89 11.33
C LYS A 81 16.25 -25.19 11.88
N LYS A 82 15.64 -26.34 11.55
CA LYS A 82 16.10 -27.67 11.98
C LYS A 82 17.42 -28.07 11.33
N SER A 83 17.60 -27.78 10.04
CA SER A 83 18.86 -28.07 9.31
C SER A 83 20.05 -27.28 9.86
N ARG A 84 19.86 -26.03 10.30
CA ARG A 84 20.92 -25.24 10.94
C ARG A 84 21.30 -25.76 12.32
N THR A 85 20.33 -26.11 13.15
CA THR A 85 20.60 -26.69 14.48
C THR A 85 21.27 -28.07 14.40
N LEU A 86 20.95 -28.88 13.38
CA LEU A 86 21.59 -30.18 13.17
C LEU A 86 23.05 -30.04 12.70
N GLN A 87 23.37 -29.03 11.89
CA GLN A 87 24.77 -28.76 11.48
C GLN A 87 25.62 -28.20 12.63
N GLU A 88 25.07 -27.35 13.49
CA GLU A 88 25.78 -26.85 14.69
C GLU A 88 26.05 -27.97 15.72
N GLN A 89 25.14 -28.94 15.86
CA GLN A 89 25.35 -30.10 16.74
C GLN A 89 26.37 -31.10 16.19
N GLN A 90 26.48 -31.28 14.87
CA GLN A 90 27.52 -32.15 14.29
C GLN A 90 28.92 -31.55 14.38
N HIS A 91 29.05 -30.22 14.45
CA HIS A 91 30.35 -29.55 14.55
C HIS A 91 30.90 -29.45 15.98
N THR A 92 30.09 -29.74 17.00
CA THR A 92 30.47 -29.71 18.43
C THR A 92 30.78 -31.09 19.01
N THR A 93 30.61 -32.16 18.23
CA THR A 93 30.87 -33.56 18.66
C THR A 93 32.11 -34.21 18.03
N THR A 94 32.93 -33.47 17.29
CA THR A 94 34.29 -33.85 16.85
C THR A 94 35.34 -32.99 17.52
#